data_AF-A0A941YDV0-F1
#
_entry.id   AF-A0A941YDV0-F1
#
_cell.length_a   1.000
_cell.length_b   1.000
_cell.length_c   1.000
_cell.angle_alpha   90.00
_cell.angle_beta   90.00
_cell.angle_gamma   90.00
#
_symmetry.space_group_name_H-M   'P 1'
#
loop_
_entity.id
_entity.type
_entity.pdbx_description
1 polymer ?
#
loop_
_entity_poly.entity_id
_entity_poly.type
_entity_poly.pdbx_seq_one_letter_code
_entity_poly.pdbx_strand_id
1 'polypeptide(L)'
;MKRNNMRNRAFTLVEIMIVVLIIGILMAIAVPNFVKARESSRKNSCIANLKQIDSAKEQWAMDNKKDAGASVAMTDLVGATLYLKANPSC
;
A
#
# COMPACT_ATOMS: atom_id res chain seq x y z
N MET A 1 9.98 -21.47 53.43
CA MET A 1 9.60 -21.00 52.08
C MET A 1 8.20 -20.40 52.11
N LYS A 2 8.06 -19.08 52.07
CA LYS A 2 6.74 -18.40 51.98
C LYS A 2 6.28 -18.43 50.53
N ARG A 3 5.18 -19.12 50.25
CA ARG A 3 4.55 -19.22 48.92
C ARG A 3 3.64 -18.01 48.74
N ASN A 4 4.07 -17.01 47.96
CA ASN A 4 3.24 -15.87 47.59
C ASN A 4 2.09 -16.37 46.70
N ASN A 5 0.89 -16.52 47.28
CA ASN A 5 -0.34 -16.74 46.51
C ASN A 5 -0.71 -15.44 45.79
N MET A 6 -0.22 -15.28 44.56
CA MET A 6 -0.79 -14.30 43.63
C MET A 6 -2.25 -14.66 43.42
N ARG A 7 -3.15 -13.85 43.96
CA ARG A 7 -4.59 -13.93 43.70
C ARG A 7 -4.81 -13.79 42.20
N ASN A 8 -5.07 -14.89 41.51
CA ASN A 8 -5.56 -14.87 40.14
C ASN A 8 -6.92 -14.17 40.13
N ARG A 9 -6.96 -12.91 39.67
CA ARG A 9 -8.20 -12.19 39.42
C ARG A 9 -8.80 -12.75 38.12
N ALA A 10 -9.97 -13.39 38.23
CA ALA A 10 -10.76 -13.73 37.05
C ALA A 10 -11.46 -12.46 36.55
N PHE A 11 -11.48 -12.26 35.23
CA PHE A 11 -12.23 -11.17 34.60
C PHE A 11 -13.74 -11.36 34.82
N THR A 12 -14.46 -10.27 35.05
CA THR A 12 -15.92 -10.31 35.11
C THR A 12 -16.52 -10.40 33.70
N LEU A 13 -17.68 -11.06 33.55
CA LEU A 13 -18.39 -11.10 32.26
C LEU A 13 -18.74 -9.68 31.77
N VAL A 14 -19.05 -8.77 32.70
CA VAL A 14 -19.39 -7.37 32.41
C VAL A 14 -18.20 -6.63 31.78
N GLU A 15 -16.97 -6.83 32.28
CA GLU A 15 -15.77 -6.23 31.67
C GLU A 15 -15.59 -6.68 30.22
N ILE A 16 -15.77 -7.97 29.93
CA ILE A 16 -15.61 -8.49 28.56
C ILE A 16 -16.72 -7.95 27.65
N MET A 17 -17.96 -7.84 28.13
CA MET A 17 -19.09 -7.32 27.34
C MET A 17 -18.85 -5.88 26.88
N ILE A 18 -18.42 -4.99 27.78
CA ILE A 18 -18.17 -3.58 27.46
C ILE A 18 -17.03 -3.46 26.44
N VAL A 19 -15.97 -4.27 26.59
CA VAL A 19 -14.81 -4.25 25.69
C VAL A 19 -15.22 -4.64 24.26
N VAL A 20 -15.98 -5.73 24.08
CA VAL A 20 -16.43 -6.15 22.74
C VAL A 20 -17.38 -5.12 22.12
N LEU A 21 -18.23 -4.49 22.93
CA LEU A 21 -19.12 -3.42 22.48
C LEU A 21 -18.35 -2.21 21.93
N ILE A 22 -17.32 -1.74 22.65
CA ILE A 22 -16.48 -0.63 22.20
C ILE A 22 -15.69 -1.00 20.94
N ILE A 23 -15.09 -2.20 20.90
CA ILE A 23 -14.35 -2.69 19.71
C ILE A 23 -15.28 -2.77 18.50
N GLY A 24 -16.53 -3.22 18.68
CA GLY A 24 -17.52 -3.29 17.61
C GLY A 24 -17.85 -1.93 17.01
N ILE A 25 -18.05 -0.90 17.84
CA ILE A 25 -18.30 0.47 17.39
C ILE A 25 -17.10 1.02 16.61
N LEU A 26 -15.88 0.82 17.13
CA LEU A 26 -14.66 1.29 16.47
C LEU A 26 -14.45 0.58 15.12
N MET A 27 -14.65 -0.75 15.06
CA MET A 27 -14.52 -1.54 13.83
C MET A 27 -15.54 -1.14 12.77
N ALA A 28 -16.79 -0.83 13.17
CA ALA A 28 -17.83 -0.40 12.24
C ALA A 28 -17.45 0.86 11.46
N ILE A 29 -16.68 1.77 12.06
CA ILE A 29 -16.18 2.99 11.41
C ILE A 29 -14.84 2.73 10.70
N ALA A 30 -13.95 1.97 11.34
CA ALA A 30 -12.59 1.75 10.86
C ALA A 30 -12.54 0.91 9.58
N VAL A 31 -13.31 -0.17 9.50
CA VAL A 31 -13.31 -1.11 8.35
C VAL A 31 -13.67 -0.43 7.03
N PRO A 32 -14.81 0.27 6.88
CA PRO A 32 -15.15 0.89 5.60
C PRO A 32 -14.16 2.00 5.21
N ASN A 33 -13.64 2.75 6.18
CA ASN A 33 -12.64 3.78 5.92
C ASN A 33 -11.32 3.16 5.45
N PHE A 34 -10.89 2.06 6.07
CA PHE A 34 -9.69 1.32 5.68
C PHE A 34 -9.80 0.76 4.26
N VAL A 35 -10.95 0.20 3.88
CA VAL A 35 -11.18 -0.32 2.52
C VAL A 35 -11.08 0.80 1.48
N LYS A 36 -11.73 1.95 1.73
CA LYS A 36 -11.63 3.13 0.85
C LYS A 36 -10.19 3.65 0.74
N ALA A 37 -9.48 3.74 1.86
CA ALA A 37 -8.08 4.16 1.88
C ALA A 37 -7.19 3.20 1.10
N ARG A 38 -7.44 1.88 1.21
CA ARG A 38 -6.71 0.86 0.45
C ARG A 38 -6.98 0.96 -1.05
N GLU A 39 -8.22 1.18 -1.46
CA GLU A 39 -8.55 1.38 -2.88
C GLU A 39 -7.90 2.65 -3.43
N SER A 40 -7.98 3.76 -2.69
CA SER A 40 -7.31 5.02 -3.06
C SER A 40 -5.79 4.85 -3.16
N SER A 41 -5.17 4.12 -2.22
CA SER A 41 -3.75 3.79 -2.27
C SER A 41 -3.39 2.99 -3.52
N ARG A 42 -4.19 1.98 -3.91
CA ARG A 42 -3.96 1.22 -5.16
C ARG A 42 -4.05 2.11 -6.39
N LYS A 43 -5.05 3.00 -6.47
CA LYS A 43 -5.20 3.97 -7.56
C LYS A 43 -3.99 4.91 -7.63
N ASN A 44 -3.57 5.44 -6.49
CA ASN A 44 -2.42 6.35 -6.40
C ASN A 44 -1.11 5.66 -6.79
N SER A 45 -0.91 4.40 -6.36
CA SER A 45 0.23 3.61 -6.80
C SER A 45 0.22 3.40 -8.32
N CYS A 46 -0.95 3.15 -8.92
CA CYS A 46 -1.05 3.02 -10.36
C CYS A 46 -0.73 4.32 -11.10
N ILE A 47 -1.26 5.45 -10.63
CA ILE A 47 -0.95 6.78 -11.19
C ILE A 47 0.55 7.08 -11.05
N ALA A 48 1.16 6.76 -9.91
CA ALA A 48 2.60 6.93 -9.71
C ALA A 48 3.42 6.07 -10.68
N ASN A 49 3.02 4.82 -10.90
CA ASN A 49 3.63 3.92 -11.88
C ASN A 49 3.52 4.47 -13.31
N LEU A 50 2.36 4.99 -13.72
CA LEU A 50 2.17 5.61 -15.02
C LEU A 50 3.07 6.83 -15.21
N LYS A 51 3.20 7.68 -14.17
CA LYS A 51 4.11 8.82 -14.20
C LYS A 51 5.57 8.39 -14.33
N GLN A 52 5.97 7.29 -13.67
CA GLN A 52 7.32 6.73 -13.83
C GLN A 52 7.56 6.25 -15.27
N ILE A 53 6.58 5.61 -15.89
CA ILE A 53 6.68 5.20 -17.30
C ILE A 53 6.81 6.42 -18.21
N ASP A 54 6.01 7.46 -18.00
CA ASP A 54 6.04 8.67 -18.82
C ASP A 54 7.41 9.37 -18.73
N SER A 55 7.92 9.56 -17.50
CA SER A 55 9.27 10.11 -17.30
C SER A 55 10.37 9.23 -17.92
N ALA A 56 10.24 7.91 -17.86
CA ALA A 56 11.19 6.99 -18.50
C ALA A 56 11.17 7.13 -20.04
N LYS A 57 9.98 7.32 -20.63
CA LYS A 57 9.84 7.56 -22.08
C LYS A 57 10.45 8.88 -22.50
N GLU A 58 10.21 9.94 -21.75
CA GLU A 58 10.81 11.26 -22.01
C GLU A 58 12.34 11.18 -21.95
N GLN A 59 12.88 10.51 -20.94
CA GLN A 59 14.32 10.33 -20.80
C GLN A 59 14.92 9.52 -21.96
N TRP A 60 14.28 8.40 -22.34
CA TRP A 60 14.69 7.62 -23.51
C TRP A 60 14.65 8.45 -24.80
N ALA A 61 13.62 9.28 -24.99
CA ALA A 61 13.49 10.12 -26.18
C ALA A 61 14.61 11.18 -26.26
N MET A 62 14.97 11.79 -25.12
CA MET A 62 16.10 12.73 -25.04
C MET A 62 17.43 12.05 -25.41
N ASP A 63 17.71 10.89 -24.83
CA ASP A 63 18.96 10.16 -25.07
C ASP A 63 19.08 9.69 -26.53
N ASN A 64 17.94 9.35 -27.17
CA ASN A 64 17.88 8.87 -28.55
C ASN A 64 17.57 9.97 -29.59
N LYS A 65 17.53 11.25 -29.18
CA LYS A 65 17.21 12.40 -30.04
C LYS A 65 15.90 12.20 -30.83
N LYS A 66 14.87 11.70 -30.15
CA LYS A 66 13.52 11.47 -30.70
C LYS A 66 12.54 12.53 -30.20
N ASP A 67 11.54 12.83 -31.02
CA ASP A 67 10.46 13.74 -30.65
C ASP A 67 9.47 13.09 -29.68
N ALA A 68 8.67 13.92 -28.99
CA ALA A 68 7.72 13.55 -27.92
C ALA A 68 6.54 12.63 -28.33
N GLY A 69 6.60 11.99 -29.49
CA GLY A 69 5.60 11.04 -30.00
C GLY A 69 6.19 9.79 -30.64
N ALA A 70 7.51 9.58 -30.53
CA ALA A 70 8.15 8.40 -31.10
C ALA A 70 7.62 7.11 -30.45
N SER A 71 7.37 6.10 -31.29
CA SER A 71 7.05 4.75 -30.82
C SER A 71 8.26 4.18 -30.09
N VAL A 72 8.04 3.71 -28.86
CA VAL A 72 9.06 3.12 -27.99
C VAL A 72 8.64 1.71 -27.61
N ALA A 73 9.55 0.75 -27.74
CA ALA A 73 9.27 -0.62 -27.33
C ALA A 73 9.52 -0.77 -25.82
N MET A 74 8.71 -1.60 -25.15
CA MET A 74 8.87 -1.82 -23.71
C MET A 74 10.23 -2.43 -23.35
N THR A 75 10.86 -3.15 -24.29
CA THR A 75 12.22 -3.70 -24.16
C THR A 75 13.30 -2.63 -24.02
N ASP A 76 13.06 -1.42 -24.54
CA ASP A 76 14.02 -0.32 -24.49
C ASP A 76 13.91 0.49 -23.19
N LEU A 77 12.79 0.32 -22.47
CA LEU A 77 12.50 1.02 -21.22
C LEU A 77 12.78 0.14 -20.00
N VAL A 78 12.52 -1.17 -20.07
CA VAL A 78 12.52 -2.07 -18.92
C VAL A 78 13.74 -2.99 -18.92
N GLY A 79 14.58 -2.87 -17.89
CA GLY A 79 15.76 -3.72 -17.71
C GLY A 79 16.58 -3.32 -16.48
N ALA A 80 17.50 -4.19 -16.04
CA ALA A 80 18.28 -3.96 -14.82
C ALA A 80 19.17 -2.69 -14.88
N THR A 81 19.54 -2.26 -16.08
CA THR A 81 20.38 -1.08 -16.34
C THR A 81 19.67 -0.01 -17.19
N LEU A 82 18.35 -0.11 -17.34
CA LEU A 82 17.53 0.81 -18.14
C LEU A 82 16.77 1.78 -17.24
N TYR A 83 15.86 2.56 -17.84
CA TYR A 83 15.07 3.60 -17.17
C TYR A 83 14.08 3.05 -16.15
N LEU A 84 13.49 1.87 -16.40
CA LEU A 84 12.61 1.15 -15.49
C LEU A 84 13.24 -0.18 -15.08
N LYS A 85 13.42 -0.36 -13.76
CA LYS A 85 14.01 -1.59 -13.20
C LYS A 85 13.14 -2.85 -13.41
N ALA A 86 11.82 -2.66 -13.47
CA ALA A 86 10.84 -3.70 -13.71
C ALA A 86 9.59 -3.08 -14.35
N ASN A 87 8.81 -3.90 -15.07
CA ASN A 87 7.55 -3.44 -15.65
C ASN A 87 6.55 -3.10 -14.52
N PRO A 88 6.12 -1.83 -14.38
CA PRO A 88 5.18 -1.45 -13.33
C PRO A 88 3.79 -2.02 -13.64
N SER A 89 3.21 -2.76 -12.69
CA SER A 89 1.84 -3.27 -12.81
C SER A 89 0.90 -2.58 -11.82
N CYS A 90 -0.32 -2.36 -12.27
CA CYS A 90 -1.50 -2.12 -11.44
C CYS A 90 -2.37 -3.39 -11.49
#